data_AF-K2C7E9-F1
#
_entry.id   AF-K2C7E9-F1
#
_cell.length_a   1.000
_cell.length_b   1.000
_cell.length_c   1.000
_cell.angle_alpha   90.00
_cell.angle_beta   90.00
_cell.angle_gamma   90.00
#
_symmetry.space_group_name_H-M   'P 1'
#
loop_
_entity.id
_entity.type
_entity.pdbx_description
1 polymer ?
#
loop_
_entity_poly.entity_id
_entity_poly.type
_entity_poly.pdbx_seq_one_letter_code
_entity_poly.pdbx_strand_id
1 'polypeptide(L)' 'GGAKCPPLVENVTSYVKSFAPVHVVPGEDELSALAMGALRVLRNEAEPREYPA' A
#
# COMPACT_ATOMS: atom_id res chain seq x y z
N GLY A 1 1.16 -11.87 1.21
CA GLY A 1 0.47 -11.17 0.10
C GLY A 1 1.14 -11.46 -1.25
N GLY A 2 0.57 -10.95 -2.34
CA GLY A 2 1.02 -11.19 -3.71
C GLY A 2 2.47 -10.75 -4.02
N ALA A 3 3.01 -9.79 -3.26
CA ALA A 3 4.41 -9.37 -3.36
C ALA A 3 5.42 -10.52 -3.11
N LYS A 4 5.03 -11.59 -2.41
CA LYS A 4 5.86 -12.78 -2.16
C LYS A 4 5.70 -13.88 -3.22
N CYS A 5 5.01 -13.61 -4.32
CA CYS A 5 4.81 -14.55 -5.43
C CYS A 5 5.68 -14.11 -6.62
N PRO A 6 6.88 -14.69 -6.82
CA PRO A 6 7.79 -14.27 -7.90
C PRO A 6 7.15 -14.33 -9.30
N PRO A 7 6.43 -15.40 -9.69
CA PRO A 7 5.81 -15.44 -11.02
C PRO A 7 4.80 -14.31 -11.25
N LEU A 8 4.04 -13.94 -10.21
CA LEU A 8 3.08 -12.84 -10.28
C LEU A 8 3.80 -11.49 -10.43
N VAL A 9 4.81 -11.25 -9.59
CA VAL A 9 5.60 -10.02 -9.60
C VAL A 9 6.33 -9.85 -10.93
N GLU A 10 6.91 -10.92 -11.47
CA GLU A 10 7.61 -10.90 -12.75
C GLU A 10 6.67 -10.61 -13.92
N ASN A 11 5.50 -11.25 -13.95
CA ASN A 11 4.49 -11.01 -14.99
C ASN A 11 4.06 -9.53 -15.00
N VAL A 12 3.72 -8.97 -13.83
CA VAL A 12 3.34 -7.55 -13.71
C VAL A 12 4.51 -6.65 -14.12
N THR A 13 5.71 -6.91 -13.60
CA THR A 13 6.93 -6.12 -13.87
C THR A 13 7.25 -6.11 -15.36
N SER A 14 7.14 -7.26 -16.04
CA SER A 14 7.41 -7.36 -17.48
C SER A 14 6.51 -6.45 -18.32
N TYR A 15 5.27 -6.25 -17.89
CA TYR A 15 4.27 -5.43 -18.56
C TYR A 15 4.48 -3.92 -18.30
N VAL A 16 4.87 -3.52 -17.08
CA VAL A 16 4.92 -2.09 -16.68
C VAL A 16 6.31 -1.46 -16.65
N LYS A 17 7.40 -2.23 -16.68
CA LYS A 17 8.77 -1.72 -16.48
C LYS A 17 9.24 -0.67 -17.50
N SER A 18 8.57 -0.54 -18.65
CA SER A 18 8.87 0.49 -19.65
C SER A 18 8.43 1.89 -19.22
N PHE A 19 7.51 2.00 -18.27
CA PHE A 19 6.99 3.28 -17.79
C PHE A 19 7.85 3.87 -16.67
N ALA A 20 8.29 3.04 -15.72
CA ALA A 20 9.04 3.45 -14.54
C ALA A 20 9.70 2.25 -13.82
N PRO A 21 10.66 2.50 -12.91
CA PRO A 21 11.18 1.47 -12.01
C PRO A 21 10.08 0.83 -11.15
N VAL A 22 10.18 -0.48 -10.93
CA VAL A 22 9.24 -1.24 -10.10
C VAL A 22 9.87 -1.51 -8.75
N HIS A 23 9.17 -1.12 -7.67
CA HIS A 23 9.56 -1.41 -6.29
C HIS A 23 8.57 -2.41 -5.69
N VAL A 24 9.08 -3.53 -5.17
CA VAL A 24 8.28 -4.57 -4.53
C VAL A 24 8.39 -4.40 -3.03
N VAL A 25 7.30 -3.98 -2.39
CA VAL A 25 7.21 -3.81 -0.93
C VAL A 25 6.21 -4.85 -0.40
N PRO A 26 6.65 -5.83 0.42
CA PRO A 26 5.74 -6.77 1.05
C PRO A 26 4.78 -6.06 2.01
N GLY A 27 3.49 -6.38 1.93
CA GLY A 27 2.49 -5.93 2.92
C GLY A 27 2.53 -6.82 4.15
N GLU A 28 3.37 -6.47 5.13
CA GLU A 28 3.33 -7.07 6.49
C GLU A 28 2.97 -6.03 7.56
N ASP A 29 2.84 -4.76 7.18
CA ASP A 29 2.68 -3.62 8.08
C ASP A 29 1.22 -3.15 8.20
N GLU A 30 0.21 -3.98 7.88
CA GLU A 30 -1.18 -3.51 7.80
C GLU A 30 -1.71 -2.97 9.13
N LEU A 31 -1.42 -3.64 10.26
CA LEU A 31 -1.85 -3.17 11.59
C LEU A 31 -1.16 -1.85 11.99
N SER A 32 0.13 -1.74 11.69
CA SER A 32 0.91 -0.51 11.94
C SER A 32 0.38 0.65 11.07
N ALA A 33 0.08 0.39 9.79
CA ALA A 33 -0.49 1.36 8.87
C ALA A 33 -1.89 1.82 9.32
N LEU A 34 -2.73 0.90 9.82
CA LEU A 34 -4.03 1.22 10.40
C LEU A 34 -3.89 2.13 11.62
N ALA A 35 -3.03 1.78 12.57
CA ALA A 35 -2.78 2.58 13.77
C ALA A 35 -2.22 3.97 13.44
N MET A 36 -1.26 4.05 12.52
CA MET A 36 -0.70 5.33 12.06
C MET A 36 -1.71 6.17 11.28
N GLY A 37 -2.64 5.54 10.55
CA GLY A 37 -3.77 6.22 9.93
C GLY A 37 -4.66 6.92 10.95
N ALA A 38 -5.10 6.19 11.98
CA ALA A 38 -5.93 6.74 13.05
C ALA A 38 -5.19 7.81 13.85
N LEU A 39 -3.91 7.59 14.17
CA LEU A 39 -3.09 8.54 14.92
C LEU A 39 -2.95 9.90 14.22
N ARG A 40 -2.80 9.91 12.88
CA ARG A 40 -2.75 11.16 12.09
C ARG A 40 -4.02 11.98 12.24
N VAL A 41 -5.19 11.33 12.25
CA VAL A 41 -6.47 12.00 12.50
C VAL A 41 -6.52 12.60 13.90
N LEU A 42 -6.14 11.81 14.91
CA LEU A 42 -6.12 12.26 16.31
C LEU A 42 -5.15 13.42 16.56
N ARG A 43 -4.11 13.57 15.73
CA ARG A 43 -3.13 14.67 15.77
C ARG A 43 -3.51 15.89 14.92
N ASN A 44 -4.64 15.86 14.22
CA ASN A 44 -5.03 16.87 13.22
C ASN A 44 -4.01 16.99 12.05
N GLU A 45 -3.31 15.90 11.73
CA GLU A 45 -2.42 15.81 10.57
C GLU A 45 -3.17 15.33 9.30
N ALA A 46 -4.39 14.79 9.48
CA ALA A 46 -5.28 14.38 8.40
C ALA A 46 -6.75 14.55 8.83
N GLU A 47 -7.59 15.02 7.91
CA GLU A 47 -9.04 15.11 8.15
C GLU A 47 -9.71 13.73 7.97
N PRO A 48 -10.61 13.31 8.89
CA PRO A 48 -11.39 12.11 8.70
C PRO A 48 -12.39 12.29 7.55
N ARG A 49 -12.67 11.21 6.83
CA ARG A 49 -13.67 11.21 5.74
C ARG A 49 -14.98 10.61 6.23
N GLU A 50 -16.09 11.23 5.86
CA GLU A 50 -17.44 10.71 6.12
C GLU A 50 -17.91 9.87 4.93
N TYR A 51 -18.41 8.68 5.22
CA TYR A 51 -18.94 7.76 4.22
C TYR A 51 -20.40 7.44 4.56
N PRO A 52 -21.33 7.47 3.58
CA PRO A 52 -22.69 7.01 3.81
C PRO A 52 -22.69 5.52 4.15
N ALA A 53 -23.69 5.11 4.93
CA ALA A 53 -23.94 3.70 5.28
C ALA A 53 -24.48 2.91 4.09
#